data_AF-A0A1J7JQI4-F1
#
_entry.id   AF-A0A1J7JQI4-F1
#
_cell.length_a   1.000
_cell.length_b   1.000
_cell.length_c   1.000
_cell.angle_alpha   90.00
_cell.angle_beta   90.00
_cell.angle_gamma   90.00
#
_symmetry.space_group_name_H-M   'P 1'
#
loop_
_entity.id
_entity.type
_entity.pdbx_description
1 polymer ?
#
loop_
_entity_poly.entity_id
_entity_poly.type
_entity_poly.pdbx_seq_one_letter_code
_entity_poly.pdbx_strand_id
1 'polypeptide(L)'
;MSLYFCDGCLDQIPPDRPRFHCQQCPSYDICAHCIAVRIIAKKLTGDPAKGHDNGHHSQLILKSGFGRQLGRPSTGVSAWTDFFHPGTWAATPCFVELTTAIFDSFDIAMTGLMVPEAYSALSEITGGQSPWTQALQAAVGPNPKQQADTALKRAYDIFTSIEYVVRPRLAENMAPEQTWLTPAASNISVEEKAPDSAPPNQMPCLTKVGFTELSRLEALSSPDTAWREFNTILRFKEPRIYLERREIPRHVLPSGPTPEMVAPFAAAVRNAQMRER
;
A
#
# COMPACT_ATOMS: atom_id res chain seq x y z
N MET A 1 -18.85 -32.14 -1.41
CA MET A 1 -18.58 -30.72 -1.72
C MET A 1 -17.30 -30.68 -2.51
N SER A 2 -17.31 -30.16 -3.75
CA SER A 2 -16.10 -30.06 -4.54
C SER A 2 -15.24 -28.93 -3.99
N LEU A 3 -14.01 -29.24 -3.58
CA LEU A 3 -13.03 -28.25 -3.15
C LEU A 3 -12.27 -27.77 -4.40
N TYR A 4 -12.17 -26.46 -4.57
CA TYR A 4 -11.40 -25.85 -5.65
C TYR A 4 -10.06 -25.37 -5.09
N PHE A 5 -9.00 -25.44 -5.88
CA PHE A 5 -7.67 -24.92 -5.54
C PHE A 5 -7.25 -23.91 -6.61
N CYS A 6 -6.55 -22.87 -6.20
CA CYS A 6 -6.05 -21.86 -7.10
C CYS A 6 -4.78 -22.36 -7.79
N ASP A 7 -4.79 -22.53 -9.11
CA ASP A 7 -3.58 -22.90 -9.87
C ASP A 7 -2.49 -21.81 -9.88
N GLY A 8 -2.80 -20.62 -9.36
CA GLY A 8 -1.84 -19.51 -9.20
C GLY A 8 -1.06 -19.56 -7.88
N CYS A 9 -1.76 -19.66 -6.74
CA CYS A 9 -1.16 -19.62 -5.41
C CYS A 9 -1.23 -20.95 -4.64
N LEU A 10 -1.85 -21.98 -5.22
CA LEU A 10 -2.10 -23.30 -4.64
C LEU A 10 -3.03 -23.32 -3.41
N ASP A 11 -3.57 -22.16 -3.01
CA ASP A 11 -4.54 -22.10 -1.91
C ASP A 11 -5.91 -22.65 -2.30
N GLN A 12 -6.61 -23.18 -1.30
CA GLN A 12 -8.02 -23.55 -1.44
C GLN A 12 -8.87 -22.30 -1.76
N ILE A 13 -9.75 -22.40 -2.76
CA ILE A 13 -10.74 -21.38 -3.08
C ILE A 13 -12.08 -21.78 -2.44
N PRO A 14 -12.52 -21.07 -1.39
CA PRO A 14 -13.82 -21.30 -0.77
C PRO A 14 -14.98 -21.20 -1.77
N PRO A 15 -16.06 -22.00 -1.63
CA PRO A 15 -17.17 -22.04 -2.58
C PRO A 15 -17.99 -20.74 -2.64
N ASP A 16 -17.86 -19.88 -1.63
CA ASP A 16 -18.47 -18.54 -1.55
C ASP A 16 -17.60 -17.43 -2.17
N ARG A 17 -16.37 -17.74 -2.61
CA ARG A 17 -15.48 -16.78 -3.27
C ARG A 17 -15.57 -16.85 -4.79
N PRO A 18 -15.48 -15.69 -5.48
CA PRO A 18 -15.42 -15.66 -6.93
C PRO A 18 -14.12 -16.30 -7.41
N ARG A 19 -14.24 -17.15 -8.44
CA ARG A 19 -13.10 -17.76 -9.13
C ARG A 19 -13.28 -17.68 -10.64
N PHE A 20 -12.17 -17.73 -11.34
CA PHE A 20 -12.14 -17.79 -12.80
C PHE A 20 -11.79 -19.22 -13.20
N HIS A 21 -12.76 -19.89 -13.83
CA HIS A 21 -12.57 -21.22 -14.37
C HIS A 21 -12.20 -21.12 -15.84
N CYS A 22 -11.12 -21.79 -16.27
CA CYS A 22 -10.78 -21.85 -17.69
C CYS A 22 -11.72 -22.80 -18.42
N GLN A 23 -12.26 -22.38 -19.56
CA GLN A 23 -13.14 -23.23 -20.36
C GLN A 23 -12.39 -24.22 -21.26
N GLN A 24 -11.07 -24.04 -21.44
CA GLN A 24 -10.22 -24.89 -22.29
C GLN A 24 -9.31 -25.82 -21.48
N CYS A 25 -8.86 -25.42 -20.29
CA CYS A 25 -7.99 -26.24 -19.44
C CYS A 25 -8.83 -27.07 -18.46
N PRO A 26 -8.61 -28.39 -18.37
CA PRO A 26 -9.32 -29.23 -17.41
C PRO A 26 -8.92 -28.87 -15.96
N SER A 27 -9.93 -28.59 -15.13
CA SER A 27 -9.78 -28.30 -13.69
C SER A 27 -8.88 -27.10 -13.37
N TYR A 28 -8.80 -26.12 -14.28
CA TYR A 28 -8.02 -24.91 -14.05
C TYR A 28 -8.90 -23.82 -13.43
N ASP A 29 -8.65 -23.53 -12.15
CA ASP A 29 -9.36 -22.51 -11.38
C ASP A 29 -8.34 -21.52 -10.79
N ILE A 30 -8.55 -20.23 -11.00
CA ILE A 30 -7.69 -19.18 -10.44
C ILE A 30 -8.51 -18.21 -9.58
N CYS A 31 -7.96 -17.84 -8.42
CA CYS A 31 -8.63 -16.91 -7.52
C CYS A 31 -8.58 -15.48 -8.08
N ALA A 32 -9.52 -14.64 -7.64
CA ALA A 32 -9.61 -13.23 -8.06
C ALA A 32 -8.33 -12.41 -7.79
N HIS A 33 -7.51 -12.83 -6.82
CA HIS A 33 -6.24 -12.17 -6.54
C HIS A 33 -5.18 -12.54 -7.60
N CYS A 34 -4.94 -13.83 -7.83
CA CYS A 34 -3.93 -14.28 -8.80
C CYS A 34 -4.26 -13.84 -10.24
N ILE A 35 -5.54 -13.74 -10.62
CA ILE A 35 -5.90 -13.20 -11.94
C ILE A 35 -5.58 -11.70 -12.05
N ALA A 36 -5.80 -10.91 -10.99
CA ALA A 36 -5.49 -9.48 -10.99
C ALA A 36 -3.97 -9.27 -11.10
N VAL A 37 -3.19 -10.04 -10.33
CA VAL A 37 -1.72 -10.04 -10.41
C VAL A 37 -1.26 -10.40 -11.83
N ARG A 38 -1.87 -11.40 -12.48
CA ARG A 38 -1.52 -11.78 -13.86
C ARG A 38 -1.88 -10.71 -14.89
N ILE A 39 -3.02 -10.04 -14.76
CA ILE A 39 -3.41 -8.94 -15.65
C ILE A 39 -2.43 -7.78 -15.52
N ILE A 40 -1.98 -7.47 -14.31
CA ILE A 40 -1.00 -6.42 -14.04
C ILE A 40 0.37 -6.82 -14.58
N ALA A 41 0.86 -8.03 -14.26
CA ALA A 41 2.14 -8.55 -14.74
C ALA A 41 2.19 -8.58 -16.28
N LYS A 42 1.12 -9.02 -16.96
CA LYS A 42 1.04 -9.02 -18.44
C LYS A 42 1.23 -7.64 -19.05
N LYS A 43 0.69 -6.59 -18.40
CA LYS A 43 0.84 -5.20 -18.87
C LYS A 43 2.26 -4.67 -18.67
N LEU A 44 3.01 -5.23 -17.72
CA LEU A 44 4.32 -4.73 -17.32
C LEU A 44 5.48 -5.51 -17.97
N THR A 45 5.35 -6.83 -18.16
CA THR A 45 6.49 -7.67 -18.52
C THR A 45 6.31 -8.44 -19.83
N GLY A 46 5.11 -8.46 -20.43
CA GLY A 46 4.84 -9.16 -21.70
C GLY A 46 5.03 -10.69 -21.66
N ASP A 47 5.31 -11.28 -20.50
CA ASP A 47 5.78 -12.66 -20.39
C ASP A 47 4.60 -13.66 -20.25
N PRO A 48 4.50 -14.68 -21.12
CA PRO A 48 3.49 -15.72 -20.98
C PRO A 48 3.84 -16.69 -19.83
N ALA A 49 3.02 -16.72 -18.79
CA ALA A 49 3.11 -17.70 -17.72
C ALA A 49 3.12 -19.15 -18.28
N LYS A 50 4.10 -19.96 -17.86
CA LYS A 50 4.25 -21.36 -18.31
C LYS A 50 3.01 -22.19 -17.98
N GLY A 51 2.43 -22.84 -18.99
CA GLY A 51 1.45 -23.92 -18.85
C GLY A 51 -0.03 -23.56 -18.99
N HIS A 52 -0.39 -22.27 -19.05
CA HIS A 52 -1.76 -21.82 -19.30
C HIS A 52 -1.77 -20.70 -20.34
N ASP A 53 -2.38 -20.94 -21.50
CA ASP A 53 -2.46 -19.93 -22.56
C ASP A 53 -3.43 -18.82 -22.15
N ASN A 54 -2.95 -17.58 -22.20
CA ASN A 54 -3.72 -16.39 -21.93
C ASN A 54 -4.79 -16.11 -23.01
N GLY A 55 -4.78 -16.83 -24.13
CA GLY A 55 -5.84 -16.84 -25.14
C GLY A 55 -7.07 -17.67 -24.74
N HIS A 56 -7.00 -18.40 -23.62
CA HIS A 56 -8.14 -19.18 -23.15
C HIS A 56 -9.26 -18.29 -22.60
N HIS A 57 -10.49 -18.73 -22.85
CA HIS A 57 -11.70 -18.10 -22.35
C HIS A 57 -11.87 -18.51 -20.89
N SER A 58 -12.04 -17.53 -20.01
CA SER A 58 -12.34 -17.78 -18.60
C SER A 58 -13.77 -17.40 -18.28
N GLN A 59 -14.42 -18.23 -17.48
CA GLN A 59 -15.75 -17.97 -16.94
C GLN A 59 -15.61 -17.52 -15.48
N LEU A 60 -16.17 -16.35 -15.17
CA LEU A 60 -16.28 -15.89 -13.79
C LEU A 60 -17.44 -16.62 -13.09
N ILE A 61 -17.11 -17.42 -12.08
CA ILE A 61 -18.07 -18.11 -11.23
C ILE A 61 -18.19 -17.32 -9.93
N LEU A 62 -19.25 -16.51 -9.82
CA LEU A 62 -19.45 -15.60 -8.67
C LEU A 62 -19.87 -16.32 -7.39
N LYS A 63 -20.70 -17.36 -7.50
CA LYS A 63 -21.17 -18.22 -6.39
C LYS A 63 -21.58 -19.58 -6.93
N SER A 64 -20.98 -20.66 -6.45
CA SER A 64 -21.49 -22.02 -6.70
C SER A 64 -22.62 -22.33 -5.70
N GLY A 65 -23.85 -21.97 -6.05
CA GLY A 65 -25.10 -22.53 -5.48
C GLY A 65 -25.39 -22.27 -3.99
N PHE A 66 -26.52 -21.57 -3.77
CA PHE A 66 -27.33 -21.44 -2.54
C PHE A 66 -26.99 -20.40 -1.45
N GLY A 67 -27.97 -19.52 -1.23
CA GLY A 67 -28.66 -19.42 0.07
C GLY A 67 -28.21 -18.33 1.04
N ARG A 68 -29.05 -17.29 1.22
CA ARG A 68 -28.95 -16.33 2.33
C ARG A 68 -29.05 -17.03 3.68
N GLN A 69 -28.36 -16.51 4.68
CA GLN A 69 -28.95 -16.36 6.00
C GLN A 69 -28.56 -15.01 6.60
N LEU A 70 -29.59 -14.19 6.82
CA LEU A 70 -29.59 -13.02 7.68
C LEU A 70 -29.54 -13.50 9.14
N GLY A 71 -28.78 -12.78 9.97
CA GLY A 71 -29.10 -12.59 11.38
C GLY A 71 -28.20 -13.32 12.38
N ARG A 72 -27.30 -12.55 13.00
CA ARG A 72 -27.09 -12.64 14.45
C ARG A 72 -26.84 -11.25 15.02
N PRO A 73 -27.62 -10.77 16.00
CA PRO A 73 -27.26 -9.57 16.74
C PRO A 73 -26.18 -9.97 17.76
N SER A 74 -24.95 -9.50 17.56
CA SER A 74 -23.91 -9.60 18.59
C SER A 74 -24.08 -8.45 19.56
N THR A 75 -24.61 -8.75 20.73
CA THR A 75 -24.57 -7.88 21.91
C THR A 75 -23.11 -7.70 22.36
N GLY A 76 -22.62 -6.45 22.35
CA GLY A 76 -21.53 -6.02 23.24
C GLY A 76 -20.11 -5.87 22.67
N VAL A 77 -19.92 -5.86 21.34
CA VAL A 77 -18.64 -5.48 20.72
C VAL A 77 -18.90 -4.33 19.76
N SER A 78 -18.11 -3.25 19.85
CA SER A 78 -18.23 -2.08 18.97
C SER A 78 -18.18 -2.52 17.51
N ALA A 79 -19.34 -2.52 16.84
CA ALA A 79 -19.45 -2.96 15.46
C ALA A 79 -18.79 -1.94 14.52
N TRP A 80 -18.30 -2.41 13.37
CA TRP A 80 -17.84 -1.53 12.32
C TRP A 80 -18.98 -0.59 11.88
N THR A 81 -18.66 0.70 11.71
CA THR A 81 -19.57 1.72 11.18
C THR A 81 -18.97 2.30 9.90
N ASP A 82 -19.76 3.05 9.15
CA ASP A 82 -19.31 3.67 7.90
C ASP A 82 -18.01 4.47 8.10
N PHE A 83 -17.08 4.33 7.17
CA PHE A 83 -15.76 4.97 7.27
C PHE A 83 -15.77 6.44 6.87
N PHE A 84 -16.76 6.88 6.10
CA PHE A 84 -16.84 8.25 5.62
C PHE A 84 -18.23 8.83 5.81
N HIS A 85 -18.28 10.10 6.20
CA HIS A 85 -19.52 10.86 6.26
C HIS A 85 -20.10 11.07 4.85
N PRO A 86 -21.36 10.70 4.58
CA PRO A 86 -21.99 10.96 3.29
C PRO A 86 -21.93 12.44 2.90
N GLY A 87 -21.61 12.73 1.65
CA GLY A 87 -21.56 14.08 1.08
C GLY A 87 -20.27 14.86 1.37
N THR A 88 -19.69 14.74 2.56
CA THR A 88 -18.41 15.41 2.88
C THR A 88 -17.19 14.54 2.62
N TRP A 89 -17.36 13.21 2.63
CA TRP A 89 -16.28 12.22 2.52
C TRP A 89 -15.17 12.39 3.57
N ALA A 90 -15.49 13.06 4.68
CA ALA A 90 -14.63 13.17 5.84
C ALA A 90 -14.55 11.82 6.57
N ALA A 91 -13.38 11.49 7.10
CA ALA A 91 -13.17 10.28 7.91
C ALA A 91 -14.06 10.30 9.15
N THR A 92 -14.75 9.19 9.42
CA THR A 92 -15.48 8.99 10.67
C THR A 92 -14.53 8.58 11.79
N PRO A 93 -14.94 8.65 13.07
CA PRO A 93 -14.14 8.14 14.18
C PRO A 93 -13.73 6.67 14.01
N CYS A 94 -14.58 5.84 13.39
CA CYS A 94 -14.26 4.45 13.13
C CYS A 94 -13.10 4.27 12.14
N PHE A 95 -13.02 5.12 11.12
CA PHE A 95 -11.89 5.12 10.17
C PHE A 95 -10.60 5.65 10.82
N VAL A 96 -10.71 6.71 11.62
CA VAL A 96 -9.58 7.27 12.38
C VAL A 96 -9.01 6.23 13.35
N GLU A 97 -9.87 5.48 14.04
CA GLU A 97 -9.47 4.40 14.95
C GLU A 97 -8.75 3.27 14.21
N LEU A 98 -9.28 2.84 13.06
CA LEU A 98 -8.64 1.83 12.20
C LEU A 98 -7.24 2.26 11.76
N THR A 99 -7.14 3.45 11.17
CA THR A 99 -5.88 3.98 10.62
C THR A 99 -4.87 4.27 11.74
N THR A 100 -5.33 4.70 12.91
CA THR A 100 -4.49 4.83 14.11
C THR A 100 -3.94 3.48 14.56
N ALA A 101 -4.78 2.45 14.63
CA ALA A 101 -4.33 1.11 15.03
C ALA A 101 -3.33 0.51 14.03
N ILE A 102 -3.53 0.74 12.72
CA ILE A 102 -2.56 0.37 11.69
C ILE A 102 -1.26 1.15 11.91
N PHE A 103 -1.31 2.48 12.01
CA PHE A 103 -0.14 3.33 12.24
C PHE A 103 0.70 2.85 13.43
N ASP A 104 0.04 2.66 14.58
CA ASP A 104 0.70 2.26 15.83
C ASP A 104 1.34 0.86 15.72
N SER A 105 0.86 -0.02 14.84
CA SER A 105 1.48 -1.34 14.57
C SER A 105 2.77 -1.28 13.73
N PHE A 106 3.09 -0.11 13.16
CA PHE A 106 4.32 0.14 12.41
C PHE A 106 5.23 1.17 13.10
N ASP A 107 4.70 2.05 13.95
CA ASP A 107 5.47 2.94 14.83
C ASP A 107 5.86 2.24 16.14
N ILE A 108 6.71 1.20 16.03
CA ILE A 108 7.13 0.36 17.15
C ILE A 108 7.83 1.19 18.25
N ALA A 109 8.51 2.27 17.85
CA ALA A 109 9.21 3.17 18.76
C ALA A 109 8.30 4.24 19.39
N MET A 110 6.99 4.24 19.09
CA MET A 110 5.99 5.18 19.62
C MET A 110 6.39 6.65 19.44
N THR A 111 6.99 6.95 18.29
CA THR A 111 7.51 8.29 17.97
C THR A 111 6.42 9.27 17.53
N GLY A 112 5.23 8.76 17.20
CA GLY A 112 4.17 9.47 16.51
C GLY A 112 4.48 9.70 15.03
N LEU A 113 5.52 9.05 14.48
CA LEU A 113 6.01 9.24 13.12
C LEU A 113 6.22 7.89 12.42
N MET A 114 5.75 7.80 11.18
CA MET A 114 6.01 6.66 10.29
C MET A 114 7.11 7.05 9.31
N VAL A 115 8.28 6.43 9.47
CA VAL A 115 9.44 6.62 8.59
C VAL A 115 9.21 5.99 7.20
N PRO A 116 9.94 6.41 6.15
CA PRO A 116 9.79 5.88 4.80
C PRO A 116 9.85 4.35 4.70
N GLU A 117 10.71 3.73 5.48
CA GLU A 117 10.88 2.28 5.54
C GLU A 117 9.64 1.59 6.13
N ALA A 118 9.06 2.16 7.19
CA ALA A 118 7.85 1.63 7.83
C ALA A 118 6.63 1.74 6.89
N TYR A 119 6.49 2.88 6.21
CA TYR A 119 5.45 3.04 5.18
C TYR A 119 5.66 2.09 3.99
N SER A 120 6.92 1.87 3.58
CA SER A 120 7.23 0.92 2.50
C SER A 120 6.92 -0.52 2.89
N ALA A 121 7.24 -0.93 4.12
CA ALA A 121 6.88 -2.25 4.64
C ALA A 121 5.35 -2.46 4.68
N LEU A 122 4.58 -1.41 4.97
CA LEU A 122 3.12 -1.45 4.87
C LEU A 122 2.66 -1.75 3.43
N SER A 123 3.23 -1.06 2.43
CA SER A 123 2.91 -1.31 1.01
C SER A 123 3.32 -2.71 0.56
N GLU A 124 4.42 -3.25 1.07
CA GLU A 124 4.87 -4.62 0.73
C GLU A 124 3.89 -5.68 1.25
N ILE A 125 3.32 -5.49 2.46
CA ILE A 125 2.31 -6.40 3.03
C ILE A 125 1.07 -6.50 2.14
N THR A 126 0.71 -5.41 1.44
CA THR A 126 -0.43 -5.41 0.52
C THR A 126 -0.07 -5.91 -0.89
N GLY A 127 1.19 -6.26 -1.13
CA GLY A 127 1.72 -6.65 -2.45
C GLY A 127 1.96 -5.47 -3.39
N GLY A 128 1.95 -4.24 -2.87
CA GLY A 128 2.25 -3.02 -3.61
C GLY A 128 3.72 -2.60 -3.50
N GLN A 129 4.05 -1.48 -4.14
CA GLN A 129 5.34 -0.80 -3.98
C GLN A 129 5.11 0.68 -3.70
N SER A 130 5.70 1.18 -2.61
CA SER A 130 5.65 2.61 -2.30
C SER A 130 6.48 3.42 -3.31
N PRO A 131 6.23 4.74 -3.46
CA PRO A 131 7.08 5.63 -4.25
C PRO A 131 8.55 5.60 -3.79
N TRP A 132 8.77 5.37 -2.49
CA TRP A 132 10.10 5.26 -1.92
C TRP A 132 10.81 3.99 -2.39
N THR A 133 10.17 2.82 -2.32
CA THR A 133 10.76 1.55 -2.78
C THR A 133 11.06 1.59 -4.28
N GLN A 134 10.14 2.15 -5.08
CA GLN A 134 10.34 2.30 -6.53
C GLN A 134 11.56 3.19 -6.83
N ALA A 135 11.65 4.35 -6.17
CA ALA A 135 12.78 5.25 -6.35
C ALA A 135 14.10 4.66 -5.83
N LEU A 136 14.07 3.90 -4.73
CA LEU A 136 15.25 3.21 -4.21
C LEU A 136 15.79 2.18 -5.20
N GLN A 137 14.89 1.42 -5.84
CA GLN A 137 15.25 0.43 -6.87
C GLN A 137 15.80 1.08 -8.15
N ALA A 138 15.30 2.26 -8.50
CA ALA A 138 15.74 3.01 -9.68
C ALA A 138 17.00 3.86 -9.44
N ALA A 139 17.37 4.10 -8.17
CA ALA A 139 18.46 4.99 -7.82
C ALA A 139 19.82 4.45 -8.30
N VAL A 140 20.60 5.32 -8.93
CA VAL A 140 21.98 5.06 -9.36
C VAL A 140 22.89 6.10 -8.71
N GLY A 141 24.07 5.66 -8.25
CA GLY A 141 25.09 6.53 -7.68
C GLY A 141 25.08 6.61 -6.15
N PRO A 142 25.78 7.59 -5.57
CA PRO A 142 25.88 7.71 -4.11
C PRO A 142 24.52 8.11 -3.50
N ASN A 143 24.25 7.61 -2.30
CA ASN A 143 23.09 7.94 -1.46
C ASN A 143 21.71 7.58 -2.07
N PRO A 144 21.46 6.30 -2.47
CA PRO A 144 20.18 5.89 -3.07
C PRO A 144 18.97 6.15 -2.16
N LYS A 145 19.13 6.06 -0.82
CA LYS A 145 18.08 6.41 0.14
C LYS A 145 17.68 7.88 0.10
N GLN A 146 18.63 8.79 -0.10
CA GLN A 146 18.32 10.22 -0.22
C GLN A 146 17.50 10.52 -1.48
N GLN A 147 17.78 9.82 -2.58
CA GLN A 147 16.99 9.92 -3.81
C GLN A 147 15.56 9.39 -3.57
N ALA A 148 15.43 8.26 -2.88
CA ALA A 148 14.15 7.68 -2.51
C ALA A 148 13.34 8.58 -1.56
N ASP A 149 13.98 9.18 -0.55
CA ASP A 149 13.37 10.14 0.38
C ASP A 149 12.87 11.39 -0.37
N THR A 150 13.65 11.89 -1.32
CA THR A 150 13.26 13.03 -2.17
C THR A 150 12.03 12.68 -3.01
N ALA A 151 11.99 11.49 -3.60
CA ALA A 151 10.84 11.03 -4.38
C ALA A 151 9.59 10.87 -3.52
N LEU A 152 9.71 10.28 -2.32
CA LEU A 152 8.60 10.15 -1.39
C LEU A 152 8.08 11.51 -0.92
N LYS A 153 8.98 12.46 -0.61
CA LYS A 153 8.62 13.82 -0.23
C LYS A 153 7.80 14.50 -1.33
N ARG A 154 8.26 14.39 -2.59
CA ARG A 154 7.51 14.90 -3.75
C ARG A 154 6.12 14.28 -3.83
N ALA A 155 5.99 12.97 -3.59
CA ALA A 155 4.69 12.29 -3.58
C ALA A 155 3.75 12.85 -2.50
N TYR A 156 4.25 13.16 -1.30
CA TYR A 156 3.45 13.82 -0.27
C TYR A 156 3.10 15.27 -0.66
N ASP A 157 4.03 16.02 -1.23
CA ASP A 157 3.84 17.41 -1.66
C ASP A 157 2.77 17.58 -2.77
N ILE A 158 2.43 16.51 -3.51
CA ILE A 158 1.30 16.52 -4.46
C ILE A 158 0.00 16.83 -3.71
N PHE A 159 -0.16 16.30 -2.50
CA PHE A 159 -1.38 16.43 -1.70
C PHE A 159 -1.17 17.40 -0.55
N THR A 160 -1.70 18.61 -0.69
CA THR A 160 -1.56 19.66 0.34
C THR A 160 -2.19 19.32 1.69
N SER A 161 -3.01 18.26 1.77
CA SER A 161 -3.61 17.79 3.02
C SER A 161 -2.77 16.73 3.76
N ILE A 162 -1.74 16.15 3.13
CA ILE A 162 -0.91 15.12 3.78
C ILE A 162 0.11 15.79 4.70
N GLU A 163 -0.08 15.62 6.00
CA GLU A 163 0.83 16.13 7.03
C GLU A 163 2.03 15.20 7.25
N TYR A 164 3.25 15.71 7.01
CA TYR A 164 4.48 14.99 7.27
C TYR A 164 5.53 15.91 7.92
N VAL A 165 6.48 15.32 8.65
CA VAL A 165 7.61 16.02 9.28
C VAL A 165 8.89 15.54 8.62
N VAL A 166 9.77 16.48 8.27
CA VAL A 166 11.09 16.15 7.76
C VAL A 166 12.05 15.96 8.93
N ARG A 167 12.71 14.79 8.98
CA ARG A 167 13.72 14.47 9.98
C ARG A 167 15.09 14.29 9.32
N PRO A 168 16.19 14.63 10.01
CA PRO A 168 17.49 14.16 9.57
C PRO A 168 17.48 12.63 9.63
N ARG A 169 17.86 12.00 8.52
CA ARG A 169 18.16 10.58 8.51
C ARG A 169 19.43 10.41 9.33
N LEU A 170 19.38 9.53 10.32
CA LEU A 170 20.60 9.14 11.02
C LEU A 170 21.50 8.49 9.98
N ALA A 171 22.77 8.90 9.92
CA ALA A 171 23.74 8.11 9.20
C ALA A 171 23.64 6.70 9.81
N GLU A 172 23.22 5.72 9.01
CA GLU A 172 23.47 4.33 9.37
C GLU A 172 24.97 4.32 9.58
N ASN A 173 25.40 4.11 10.83
CA ASN A 173 26.81 3.97 11.15
C ASN A 173 27.33 2.99 10.10
N MET A 174 28.07 3.50 9.12
CA MET A 174 28.92 2.67 8.31
C MET A 174 29.75 1.97 9.37
N ALA A 175 29.46 0.69 9.62
CA ALA A 175 30.37 -0.11 10.39
C ALA A 175 31.74 0.17 9.76
N PRO A 176 32.78 0.47 10.55
CA PRO A 176 34.10 0.55 9.98
C PRO A 176 34.37 -0.85 9.46
N GLU A 177 34.12 -1.09 8.17
CA GLU A 177 34.76 -2.19 7.47
C GLU A 177 36.23 -1.95 7.72
N GLN A 178 36.79 -2.88 8.48
CA GLN A 178 38.15 -2.87 8.94
C GLN A 178 39.07 -2.87 7.71
N THR A 179 39.39 -1.69 7.19
CA THR A 179 40.51 -1.52 6.26
C THR A 179 41.78 -1.56 7.09
N TRP A 180 42.16 -2.77 7.50
CA TRP A 180 43.53 -3.03 7.87
C TRP A 180 44.39 -2.87 6.60
N LEU A 181 45.28 -1.88 6.65
CA LEU A 181 46.46 -1.67 5.79
C LEU A 181 46.24 -0.94 4.45
N THR A 182 46.55 0.37 4.45
CA THR A 182 47.68 0.93 3.66
C THR A 182 47.96 2.38 4.06
N PRO A 183 49.24 2.79 4.24
CA PRO A 183 49.60 4.18 4.47
C PRO A 183 49.94 4.91 3.15
N ALA A 184 49.63 6.21 3.16
CA ALA A 184 50.20 7.29 2.36
C ALA A 184 49.80 7.40 0.87
N ALA A 185 48.91 8.35 0.60
CA ALA A 185 49.17 9.46 -0.33
C ALA A 185 48.16 10.58 -0.10
N SER A 186 48.51 11.51 0.78
CA SER A 186 47.88 12.83 0.83
C SER A 186 48.24 13.55 -0.46
N ASN A 187 47.26 14.07 -1.22
CA ASN A 187 47.30 15.40 -1.81
C ASN A 187 46.01 15.74 -2.58
N ILE A 188 45.62 17.01 -2.44
CA ILE A 188 44.60 17.77 -3.19
C ILE A 188 43.17 17.68 -2.62
N SER A 189 42.89 18.55 -1.65
CA SER A 189 41.54 19.03 -1.37
C SER A 189 41.17 20.09 -2.39
N VAL A 190 40.26 19.76 -3.31
CA VAL A 190 39.50 20.75 -4.06
C VAL A 190 38.27 21.09 -3.21
N GLU A 191 38.27 22.26 -2.58
CA GLU A 191 37.04 22.86 -2.03
C GLU A 191 36.17 23.30 -3.20
N GLU A 192 35.35 22.37 -3.71
CA GLU A 192 34.26 22.71 -4.60
C GLU A 192 33.09 23.22 -3.74
N LYS A 193 32.93 24.54 -3.75
CA LYS A 193 31.85 25.26 -3.07
C LYS A 193 30.52 24.86 -3.72
N ALA A 194 29.86 23.86 -3.16
CA ALA A 194 28.54 23.42 -3.60
C ALA A 194 27.50 24.54 -3.39
N PRO A 195 26.63 24.80 -4.39
CA PRO A 195 25.58 25.80 -4.30
C PRO A 195 24.46 25.31 -3.37
N ASP A 196 24.02 26.17 -2.42
CA ASP A 196 22.85 26.08 -1.53
C ASP A 196 22.09 24.73 -1.58
N SER A 197 22.78 23.67 -1.20
CA SER A 197 22.24 22.32 -1.24
C SER A 197 21.34 22.17 -0.03
N ALA A 198 20.07 21.84 -0.28
CA ALA A 198 19.14 21.41 0.77
C ALA A 198 19.87 20.45 1.72
N PRO A 199 19.70 20.57 3.05
CA PRO A 199 20.52 19.85 4.01
C PRO A 199 20.55 18.37 3.61
N PRO A 200 21.74 17.78 3.36
CA PRO A 200 21.83 16.41 2.92
C PRO A 200 21.18 15.53 3.98
N ASN A 201 20.51 14.47 3.53
CA ASN A 201 19.96 13.42 4.41
C ASN A 201 18.66 13.81 5.16
N GLN A 202 17.66 14.31 4.44
CA GLN A 202 16.31 14.58 4.99
C GLN A 202 15.32 13.47 4.59
N MET A 203 14.67 12.85 5.57
CA MET A 203 13.63 11.84 5.36
C MET A 203 12.23 12.40 5.71
N PRO A 204 11.23 12.27 4.82
CA PRO A 204 9.86 12.66 5.11
C PRO A 204 9.17 11.57 5.94
N CYS A 205 8.79 11.88 7.17
CA CYS A 205 8.06 10.98 8.06
C CYS A 205 6.59 11.38 8.13
N LEU A 206 5.68 10.45 7.84
CA LEU A 206 4.24 10.69 7.99
C LEU A 206 3.88 10.85 9.47
N THR A 207 3.06 11.86 9.76
CA THR A 207 2.37 11.94 11.05
C THR A 207 1.17 11.00 11.05
N LYS A 208 0.60 10.73 12.24
CA LYS A 208 -0.65 9.96 12.34
C LYS A 208 -1.81 10.63 11.56
N VAL A 209 -1.88 11.96 11.59
CA VAL A 209 -2.87 12.75 10.85
C VAL A 209 -2.65 12.60 9.34
N GLY A 210 -1.41 12.78 8.87
CA GLY A 210 -1.08 12.62 7.45
C GLY A 210 -1.28 11.21 6.94
N PHE A 211 -0.98 10.18 7.74
CA PHE A 211 -1.27 8.79 7.40
C PHE A 211 -2.77 8.54 7.27
N THR A 212 -3.57 9.05 8.21
CA THR A 212 -5.04 8.94 8.16
C THR A 212 -5.59 9.59 6.89
N GLU A 213 -5.10 10.78 6.54
CA GLU A 213 -5.52 11.50 5.34
C GLU A 213 -5.08 10.79 4.05
N LEU A 214 -3.85 10.27 4.00
CA LEU A 214 -3.35 9.48 2.87
C LEU A 214 -4.20 8.22 2.68
N SER A 215 -4.43 7.45 3.74
CA SER A 215 -5.30 6.26 3.69
C SER A 215 -6.73 6.60 3.29
N ARG A 216 -7.25 7.77 3.68
CA ARG A 216 -8.57 8.25 3.26
C ARG A 216 -8.61 8.47 1.74
N LEU A 217 -7.63 9.18 1.19
CA LEU A 217 -7.53 9.46 -0.24
C LEU A 217 -7.41 8.16 -1.06
N GLU A 218 -6.57 7.22 -0.60
CA GLU A 218 -6.42 5.90 -1.20
C GLU A 218 -7.75 5.13 -1.19
N ALA A 219 -8.41 5.08 -0.03
CA ALA A 219 -9.69 4.37 0.13
C ALA A 219 -10.83 4.96 -0.68
N LEU A 220 -10.89 6.27 -0.85
CA LEU A 220 -11.90 6.93 -1.68
C LEU A 220 -11.62 6.77 -3.19
N SER A 221 -10.35 6.71 -3.59
CA SER A 221 -9.98 6.50 -4.99
C SER A 221 -10.19 5.06 -5.46
N SER A 222 -10.02 4.07 -4.57
CA SER A 222 -10.22 2.65 -4.88
C SER A 222 -10.79 1.85 -3.70
N PRO A 223 -12.10 1.98 -3.38
CA PRO A 223 -12.71 1.38 -2.18
C PRO A 223 -12.55 -0.15 -2.07
N ASP A 224 -12.65 -0.89 -3.17
CA ASP A 224 -12.48 -2.35 -3.17
C ASP A 224 -11.02 -2.78 -2.94
N THR A 225 -10.06 -1.96 -3.38
CA THR A 225 -8.64 -2.21 -3.16
C THR A 225 -8.31 -1.95 -1.71
N ALA A 226 -8.65 -0.76 -1.20
CA ALA A 226 -8.42 -0.41 0.21
C ALA A 226 -9.11 -1.38 1.18
N TRP A 227 -10.33 -1.85 0.88
CA TRP A 227 -11.00 -2.89 1.68
C TRP A 227 -10.15 -4.17 1.82
N ARG A 228 -9.56 -4.64 0.71
CA ARG A 228 -8.70 -5.82 0.72
C ARG A 228 -7.42 -5.54 1.47
N GLU A 229 -6.79 -4.41 1.19
CA GLU A 229 -5.52 -3.99 1.80
C GLU A 229 -5.65 -3.86 3.32
N PHE A 230 -6.66 -3.15 3.82
CA PHE A 230 -6.88 -3.03 5.26
C PHE A 230 -7.10 -4.41 5.91
N ASN A 231 -7.91 -5.29 5.32
CA ASN A 231 -8.09 -6.63 5.88
C ASN A 231 -6.81 -7.47 5.83
N THR A 232 -5.98 -7.33 4.80
CA THR A 232 -4.66 -7.98 4.73
C THR A 232 -3.75 -7.48 5.84
N ILE A 233 -3.65 -6.16 6.02
CA ILE A 233 -2.85 -5.54 7.07
C ILE A 233 -3.33 -5.98 8.46
N LEU A 234 -4.65 -5.95 8.71
CA LEU A 234 -5.23 -6.35 9.99
C LEU A 234 -4.96 -7.82 10.32
N ARG A 235 -5.03 -8.72 9.34
CA ARG A 235 -4.66 -10.14 9.53
C ARG A 235 -3.16 -10.31 9.78
N PHE A 236 -2.31 -9.52 9.12
CA PHE A 236 -0.86 -9.65 9.24
C PHE A 236 -0.32 -9.07 10.55
N LYS A 237 -0.83 -7.91 10.97
CA LYS A 237 -0.37 -7.18 12.17
C LYS A 237 -1.15 -7.53 13.43
N GLU A 238 -2.35 -8.09 13.28
CA GLU A 238 -3.27 -8.43 14.37
C GLU A 238 -3.41 -7.33 15.44
N PRO A 239 -3.60 -6.04 15.07
CA PRO A 239 -3.75 -4.99 16.06
C PRO A 239 -5.00 -5.23 16.91
N ARG A 240 -5.05 -4.66 18.11
CA ARG A 240 -6.14 -4.87 19.07
C ARG A 240 -7.55 -4.73 18.46
N ILE A 241 -7.76 -3.73 17.60
CA ILE A 241 -9.03 -3.52 16.90
C ILE A 241 -9.46 -4.74 16.06
N TYR A 242 -8.52 -5.47 15.45
CA TYR A 242 -8.80 -6.69 14.69
C TYR A 242 -9.20 -7.85 15.60
N LEU A 243 -8.53 -7.99 16.75
CA LEU A 243 -8.88 -9.02 17.74
C LEU A 243 -10.30 -8.82 18.30
N GLU A 244 -10.70 -7.56 18.47
CA GLU A 244 -12.02 -7.18 18.97
C GLU A 244 -13.10 -7.27 17.88
N ARG A 245 -12.90 -6.63 16.72
CA ARG A 245 -13.94 -6.42 15.70
C ARG A 245 -13.88 -7.36 14.52
N ARG A 246 -12.82 -8.16 14.40
CA ARG A 246 -12.54 -9.05 13.26
C ARG A 246 -12.43 -8.26 11.95
N GLU A 247 -12.70 -8.93 10.83
CA GLU A 247 -12.57 -8.39 9.48
C GLU A 247 -13.53 -7.21 9.24
N ILE A 248 -13.07 -6.25 8.46
CA ILE A 248 -13.85 -5.09 8.05
C ILE A 248 -14.91 -5.54 7.03
N PRO A 249 -16.22 -5.36 7.30
CA PRO A 249 -17.26 -5.66 6.33
C PRO A 249 -17.16 -4.73 5.13
N ARG A 250 -17.37 -5.25 3.91
CA ARG A 250 -17.26 -4.45 2.69
C ARG A 250 -18.17 -3.21 2.67
N HIS A 251 -19.34 -3.28 3.33
CA HIS A 251 -20.34 -2.21 3.27
C HIS A 251 -19.94 -0.91 3.98
N VAL A 252 -18.90 -0.91 4.82
CA VAL A 252 -18.46 0.31 5.52
C VAL A 252 -17.68 1.28 4.63
N LEU A 253 -17.27 0.80 3.44
CA LEU A 253 -16.63 1.57 2.38
C LEU A 253 -17.65 1.84 1.25
N PRO A 254 -17.51 2.95 0.51
CA PRO A 254 -18.38 3.23 -0.63
C PRO A 254 -18.35 2.12 -1.69
N SER A 255 -19.44 1.95 -2.43
CA SER A 255 -19.53 0.91 -3.49
C SER A 255 -18.52 1.14 -4.63
N GLY A 256 -18.04 2.35 -4.82
CA GLY A 256 -17.04 2.72 -5.82
C GLY A 256 -16.68 4.20 -5.74
N PRO A 257 -15.66 4.64 -6.49
CA PRO A 257 -15.28 6.05 -6.53
C PRO A 257 -16.35 6.87 -7.27
N THR A 258 -16.75 8.00 -6.69
CA THR A 258 -17.60 8.99 -7.35
C THR A 258 -16.76 10.17 -7.85
N PRO A 259 -17.22 10.96 -8.83
CA PRO A 259 -16.50 12.14 -9.30
C PRO A 259 -16.11 13.12 -8.16
N GLU A 260 -16.99 13.28 -7.17
CA GLU A 260 -16.75 14.13 -6.00
C GLU A 260 -15.61 13.61 -5.12
N MET A 261 -15.52 12.29 -4.95
CA MET A 261 -14.45 11.65 -4.17
C MET A 261 -13.08 11.82 -4.82
N VAL A 262 -13.01 11.74 -6.15
CA VAL A 262 -11.72 11.77 -6.89
C VAL A 262 -11.32 13.17 -7.34
N ALA A 263 -12.21 14.15 -7.30
CA ALA A 263 -11.92 15.52 -7.71
C ALA A 263 -10.71 16.14 -6.97
N PRO A 264 -10.54 15.98 -5.63
CA PRO A 264 -9.35 16.45 -4.94
C PRO A 264 -8.06 15.80 -5.45
N PHE A 265 -8.09 14.50 -5.72
CA PHE A 265 -6.95 13.75 -6.25
C PHE A 265 -6.57 14.23 -7.65
N ALA A 266 -7.56 14.37 -8.54
CA ALA A 266 -7.34 14.85 -9.90
C ALA A 266 -6.80 16.29 -9.94
N ALA A 267 -7.28 17.15 -9.02
CA ALA A 267 -6.79 18.53 -8.90
C ALA A 267 -5.34 18.58 -8.39
N ALA A 268 -5.01 17.79 -7.36
CA ALA A 268 -3.66 17.66 -6.82
C ALA A 268 -2.64 17.23 -7.88
N VAL A 269 -2.95 16.15 -8.62
CA VAL A 269 -2.09 15.64 -9.70
C VAL A 269 -1.90 16.68 -10.82
N ARG A 270 -2.98 17.36 -11.23
CA ARG A 270 -2.91 18.40 -12.26
C ARG A 270 -2.02 19.57 -11.83
N ASN A 271 -2.16 20.02 -10.59
CA ASN A 271 -1.35 21.11 -10.04
C ASN A 271 0.13 20.74 -9.95
N ALA A 272 0.44 19.49 -9.58
CA ALA A 272 1.81 18.98 -9.57
C ALA A 272 2.43 19.00 -10.98
N GLN A 273 1.71 18.51 -11.99
CA GLN A 273 2.17 18.50 -13.39
C GLN A 273 2.44 19.92 -13.95
N MET A 274 1.69 20.93 -13.51
CA MET A 274 1.89 22.32 -13.94
C MET A 274 3.14 22.97 -13.31
N ARG A 275 3.62 22.47 -12.17
CA ARG A 275 4.84 22.98 -11.51
C ARG A 275 6.13 22.42 -12.10
N GLU A 276 6.04 21.32 -12.86
CA GLU A 276 7.18 20.66 -13.48
C GLU A 276 7.47 21.16 -14.92
N ARG A 277 6.64 22.07 -15.43
CA ARG A 277 6.79 22.73 -16.75
C ARG A 277 7.39 24.12 -16.60
#